data_AF-Q65R04-F1
#
_entry.id   AF-Q65R04-F1
#
_cell.length_a   1.000
_cell.length_b   1.000
_cell.length_c   1.000
_cell.angle_alpha   90.00
_cell.angle_beta   90.00
_cell.angle_gamma   90.00
#
_symmetry.space_group_name_H-M   'P 1'
#
loop_
_entity.id
_entity.type
_entity.pdbx_description
1 polymer ?
#
loop_
_entity_poly.entity_id
_entity_poly.type
_entity_poly.pdbx_seq_one_letter_code
_entity_poly.pdbx_strand_id
1 'polypeptide(L)'
;MFYINNDNFKREPYRGYCPKHLEKHFTKPRLDIRGNGYYSPNNEYVVAWYESDFIFKSDKAQAHAKVKFVNLTCPKYTGKNDAEYLSVLYISVPLNYLHYFTIGSIWKGGVAKEQFAFEEFYITVEAENQDGKRENLSIVSFGESEENGLEKPFDYTIYTIPTEYHNYGDDLNRLLSISYQNQKFIIHPLHIFMMHYGYSTDIKRILATYPLDEVRERLFIDKVVENFDVERYVVLPKYFVKKDAIFLYHLKYDEETTGIRVKNLVSQFRLNVRNQKHPIEIGFWHTQKVELKIRGIRLGNAVLCAEIIGLNQPEGEDITLVLSQSKREKSGNKTEEQNNEVNNVPITRVYTREPELDELPLTDNSPDNRTVEYNKRQFELLGRQRQIRALKKAREESNQKMKALTPDEIDSLGVGESDGRNGKVGLAFCFLDDTPVGKSSKLYKLWQHAKAVAEWNHGEAHWYTPNLGFRNDGELLPVSLETNKCFDYPEIAIIIRLQIYGETFFLIDFSMKQRDISIRGLGYKPDPNEDFLYESDMSKSELSELLSAVHHHEHLPKEYIEKKNKEKTKLTTFNHSEAESSNWAYNAVQKLTSRAITKPTYF
;
A
#
# COMPACT_ATOMS: atom_id res chain seq x y z
N MET A 1 -24.65 -27.08 -5.04
CA MET A 1 -23.97 -26.24 -6.06
C MET A 1 -23.00 -25.34 -5.31
N PHE A 2 -21.80 -25.08 -5.83
CA PHE A 2 -20.86 -24.17 -5.14
C PHE A 2 -21.46 -22.77 -5.04
N TYR A 3 -21.39 -22.15 -3.87
CA TYR A 3 -22.19 -20.96 -3.56
C TYR A 3 -21.65 -19.67 -4.17
N ILE A 4 -20.33 -19.51 -4.24
CA ILE A 4 -19.71 -18.30 -4.81
C ILE A 4 -19.65 -18.42 -6.34
N ASN A 5 -20.71 -18.00 -7.01
CA ASN A 5 -20.84 -18.09 -8.47
C ASN A 5 -21.62 -16.90 -9.05
N ASN A 6 -21.71 -16.85 -10.38
CA ASN A 6 -22.40 -15.79 -11.13
C ASN A 6 -23.94 -15.81 -10.97
N ASP A 7 -24.52 -16.93 -10.56
CA ASP A 7 -25.96 -17.06 -10.36
C ASP A 7 -26.39 -16.42 -9.04
N ASN A 8 -25.52 -16.48 -8.02
CA ASN A 8 -25.79 -15.96 -6.68
C ASN A 8 -25.31 -14.52 -6.47
N PHE A 9 -24.29 -14.06 -7.20
CA PHE A 9 -23.66 -12.76 -6.96
C PHE A 9 -23.39 -11.98 -8.24
N LYS A 10 -23.62 -10.66 -8.17
CA LYS A 10 -23.19 -9.71 -9.21
C LYS A 10 -21.69 -9.51 -9.15
N ARG A 11 -21.08 -9.24 -10.29
CA ARG A 11 -19.67 -8.85 -10.40
C ARG A 11 -19.52 -7.33 -10.31
N GLU A 12 -18.41 -6.88 -9.76
CA GLU A 12 -17.96 -5.49 -9.77
C GLU A 12 -16.45 -5.42 -10.08
N PRO A 13 -15.94 -4.27 -10.52
CA PRO A 13 -14.49 -4.07 -10.67
C PRO A 13 -13.76 -4.38 -9.36
N TYR A 14 -12.60 -5.02 -9.46
CA TYR A 14 -11.76 -5.28 -8.30
C TYR A 14 -11.36 -3.95 -7.63
N ARG A 15 -11.61 -3.83 -6.33
CA ARG A 15 -11.26 -2.61 -5.58
C ARG A 15 -9.77 -2.61 -5.27
N GLY A 16 -9.03 -1.66 -5.82
CA GLY A 16 -7.59 -1.48 -5.61
C GLY A 16 -6.73 -2.03 -6.75
N TYR A 17 -5.42 -1.80 -6.66
CA TYR A 17 -4.46 -2.33 -7.62
C TYR A 17 -4.10 -3.76 -7.25
N CYS A 18 -4.43 -4.74 -8.09
CA CYS A 18 -3.89 -6.09 -7.95
C CYS A 18 -2.59 -6.19 -8.77
N PRO A 19 -1.45 -6.50 -8.14
CA PRO A 19 -0.20 -6.63 -8.87
C PRO A 19 -0.26 -7.73 -9.93
N LYS A 20 -0.07 -7.38 -11.20
CA LYS A 20 -0.34 -8.28 -12.35
C LYS A 20 0.67 -9.43 -12.50
N HIS A 21 1.78 -9.38 -11.78
CA HIS A 21 2.84 -10.39 -11.79
C HIS A 21 2.54 -11.70 -11.05
N LEU A 22 1.36 -11.83 -10.45
CA LEU A 22 0.99 -13.00 -9.64
C LEU A 22 0.77 -14.27 -10.49
N GLU A 23 0.74 -14.17 -11.83
CA GLU A 23 0.64 -15.29 -12.77
C GLU A 23 1.62 -16.44 -12.51
N LYS A 24 2.85 -16.14 -12.05
CA LYS A 24 3.85 -17.17 -11.74
C LYS A 24 3.41 -18.12 -10.62
N HIS A 25 2.54 -17.68 -9.71
CA HIS A 25 1.97 -18.52 -8.65
C HIS A 25 0.92 -19.50 -9.18
N PHE A 26 0.32 -19.23 -10.35
CA PHE A 26 -0.67 -20.09 -10.99
C PHE A 26 -0.04 -21.14 -11.92
N THR A 27 1.10 -20.82 -12.53
CA THR A 27 1.72 -21.61 -13.61
C THR A 27 2.82 -22.57 -13.16
N LYS A 28 3.35 -22.42 -11.94
CA LYS A 28 4.34 -23.34 -11.35
C LYS A 28 3.77 -24.00 -10.09
N PRO A 29 3.30 -25.26 -10.15
CA PRO A 29 2.89 -25.97 -8.95
C PRO A 29 4.12 -26.13 -8.04
N ARG A 30 4.02 -25.69 -6.78
CA ARG A 30 4.95 -26.21 -5.78
C ARG A 30 4.60 -27.68 -5.55
N LEU A 31 5.60 -28.56 -5.48
CA LEU A 31 5.40 -30.01 -5.40
C LEU A 31 4.58 -30.46 -4.17
N ASP A 32 4.58 -29.65 -3.12
CA ASP A 32 3.81 -29.82 -1.88
C ASP A 32 2.33 -29.41 -2.01
N ILE A 33 1.94 -28.74 -3.09
CA ILE A 33 0.57 -28.27 -3.32
C ILE A 33 -0.11 -29.19 -4.35
N ARG A 34 -0.99 -30.07 -3.86
CA ARG A 34 -1.84 -30.91 -4.71
C ARG A 34 -3.14 -30.17 -5.02
N GLY A 35 -3.47 -30.05 -6.30
CA GLY A 35 -4.76 -29.56 -6.78
C GLY A 35 -5.42 -30.58 -7.70
N ASN A 36 -6.75 -30.54 -7.81
CA ASN A 36 -7.51 -31.47 -8.64
C ASN A 36 -7.69 -30.98 -10.09
N GLY A 37 -7.26 -29.74 -10.41
CA GLY A 37 -7.34 -29.15 -11.74
C GLY A 37 -6.03 -28.51 -12.20
N TYR A 38 -5.75 -28.62 -13.51
CA TYR A 38 -4.68 -27.86 -14.15
C TYR A 38 -5.11 -26.39 -14.32
N TYR A 39 -4.18 -25.46 -14.07
CA TYR A 39 -4.41 -24.05 -14.37
C TYR A 39 -4.55 -23.82 -15.88
N SER A 40 -5.59 -23.10 -16.28
CA SER A 40 -5.82 -22.62 -17.65
C SER A 40 -5.92 -21.10 -17.62
N PRO A 41 -5.01 -20.36 -18.28
CA PRO A 41 -5.00 -18.89 -18.23
C PRO A 41 -6.26 -18.26 -18.86
N ASN A 42 -6.98 -19.00 -19.71
CA ASN A 42 -8.23 -18.56 -20.33
C ASN A 42 -9.44 -18.66 -19.38
N ASN A 43 -9.33 -19.46 -18.32
CA ASN A 43 -10.40 -19.64 -17.36
C ASN A 43 -10.36 -18.55 -16.29
N GLU A 44 -11.53 -18.26 -15.74
CA GLU A 44 -11.69 -17.42 -14.56
C GLU A 44 -11.69 -18.30 -13.31
N TYR A 45 -11.06 -17.82 -12.25
CA TYR A 45 -10.98 -18.49 -10.97
C TYR A 45 -11.38 -17.53 -9.85
N VAL A 46 -12.18 -18.00 -8.89
CA VAL A 46 -12.55 -17.22 -7.71
C VAL A 46 -11.84 -17.75 -6.47
N VAL A 47 -11.34 -16.86 -5.61
CA VAL A 47 -10.85 -17.26 -4.29
C VAL A 47 -12.03 -17.73 -3.44
N ALA A 48 -11.95 -18.97 -2.97
CA ALA A 48 -13.02 -19.63 -2.23
C ALA A 48 -12.66 -19.85 -0.76
N TRP A 49 -11.38 -19.98 -0.39
CA TRP A 49 -10.97 -20.27 0.99
C TRP A 49 -9.47 -20.08 1.21
N TYR A 50 -9.05 -20.06 2.47
CA TYR A 50 -7.65 -20.17 2.88
C TYR A 50 -7.46 -21.43 3.73
N GLU A 51 -6.41 -22.20 3.46
CA GLU A 51 -6.16 -23.44 4.18
C GLU A 51 -5.44 -23.15 5.51
N SER A 52 -5.60 -24.02 6.50
CA SER A 52 -4.99 -23.89 7.84
C SER A 52 -3.46 -24.02 7.84
N ASP A 53 -2.90 -24.65 6.81
CA ASP A 53 -1.49 -25.00 6.74
C ASP A 53 -0.67 -23.88 6.09
N PHE A 54 0.44 -23.52 6.73
CA PHE A 54 1.41 -22.58 6.19
C PHE A 54 2.58 -23.32 5.54
N ILE A 55 3.08 -22.75 4.44
CA ILE A 55 4.20 -23.30 3.68
C ILE A 55 5.43 -22.44 3.92
N PHE A 56 6.51 -23.09 4.36
CA PHE A 56 7.82 -22.49 4.57
C PHE A 56 8.84 -23.23 3.71
N LYS A 57 9.62 -22.51 2.89
CA LYS A 57 10.71 -23.15 2.12
C LYS A 57 11.90 -23.57 3.00
N SER A 58 12.04 -22.94 4.16
CA SER A 58 13.02 -23.22 5.21
C SER A 58 12.63 -22.51 6.51
N ASP A 59 13.29 -22.82 7.62
CA ASP A 59 13.05 -22.22 8.96
C ASP A 59 13.19 -20.69 9.03
N LYS A 60 13.80 -20.08 8.00
CA LYS A 60 13.99 -18.62 7.85
C LYS A 60 13.30 -18.05 6.61
N ALA A 61 12.63 -18.88 5.82
CA ALA A 61 11.91 -18.44 4.64
C ALA A 61 10.59 -17.80 5.05
N GLN A 62 10.14 -16.85 4.23
CA GLN A 62 8.84 -16.21 4.38
C GLN A 62 7.70 -17.24 4.44
N ALA A 63 6.79 -17.06 5.39
CA ALA A 63 5.55 -17.80 5.48
C ALA A 63 4.68 -17.57 4.24
N HIS A 64 4.12 -18.65 3.70
CA HIS A 64 3.12 -18.58 2.65
C HIS A 64 1.81 -19.21 3.11
N ALA A 65 0.69 -18.61 2.72
CA ALA A 65 -0.63 -19.20 2.87
C ALA A 65 -1.01 -19.96 1.59
N LYS A 66 -1.70 -21.09 1.75
CA LYS A 66 -2.30 -21.82 0.64
C LYS A 66 -3.71 -21.29 0.40
N VAL A 67 -3.95 -20.78 -0.81
CA VAL A 67 -5.22 -20.15 -1.20
C VAL A 67 -5.97 -21.08 -2.14
N LYS A 68 -7.23 -21.38 -1.82
CA LYS A 68 -8.12 -22.21 -2.63
C LYS A 68 -8.85 -21.35 -3.65
N PHE A 69 -8.75 -21.76 -4.91
CA PHE A 69 -9.48 -21.20 -6.03
C PHE A 69 -10.46 -22.22 -6.60
N VAL A 70 -11.64 -21.75 -7.01
CA VAL A 70 -12.61 -22.54 -7.78
C VAL A 70 -12.71 -21.95 -9.18
N ASN A 71 -12.64 -22.79 -10.21
CA ASN A 71 -12.82 -22.37 -11.59
C ASN A 71 -14.27 -21.88 -11.80
N LEU A 72 -14.48 -20.67 -12.30
CA LEU A 72 -15.81 -20.14 -12.61
C LEU A 72 -16.25 -20.50 -14.04
N THR A 73 -15.31 -20.73 -14.95
CA THR A 73 -15.60 -21.07 -16.36
C THR A 73 -16.08 -22.50 -16.51
N CYS A 74 -15.38 -23.44 -15.86
CA CYS A 74 -15.74 -24.86 -15.80
C CYS A 74 -15.72 -25.32 -14.34
N PRO A 75 -16.74 -24.96 -13.54
CA PRO A 75 -16.71 -25.13 -12.09
C PRO A 75 -16.71 -26.59 -11.63
N LYS A 76 -17.17 -27.50 -12.48
CA LYS A 76 -17.34 -28.89 -12.11
C LYS A 76 -16.86 -29.83 -13.21
N TYR A 77 -16.46 -31.03 -12.81
CA TYR A 77 -16.16 -32.13 -13.70
C TYR A 77 -16.64 -33.45 -13.10
N THR A 78 -16.94 -34.43 -13.95
CA THR A 78 -17.31 -35.78 -13.51
C THR A 78 -16.06 -36.64 -13.36
N GLY A 79 -15.86 -37.21 -12.17
CA GLY A 79 -14.76 -38.12 -11.89
C GLY A 79 -14.97 -39.52 -12.45
N LYS A 80 -13.98 -40.41 -12.28
CA LYS A 80 -14.05 -41.82 -12.74
C LYS A 80 -15.09 -42.66 -12.01
N ASN A 81 -15.59 -42.18 -10.87
CA ASN A 81 -16.61 -42.81 -10.04
C ASN A 81 -18.01 -42.21 -10.29
N ASP A 82 -18.21 -41.51 -11.41
CA ASP A 82 -19.43 -40.80 -11.79
C ASP A 82 -19.89 -39.71 -10.79
N ALA A 83 -19.05 -39.38 -9.81
CA ALA A 83 -19.31 -38.28 -8.88
C ALA A 83 -18.87 -36.94 -9.48
N GLU A 84 -19.57 -35.88 -9.09
CA GLU A 84 -19.32 -34.51 -9.53
C GLU A 84 -18.33 -33.82 -8.57
N TYR A 85 -17.21 -33.32 -9.09
CA TYR A 85 -16.16 -32.65 -8.31
C TYR A 85 -16.04 -31.17 -8.69
N LEU A 86 -15.51 -30.34 -7.77
CA LEU A 86 -15.13 -28.97 -8.12
C LEU A 86 -13.79 -28.95 -8.85
N SER A 87 -13.73 -28.16 -9.91
CA SER A 87 -12.46 -27.80 -10.53
C SER A 87 -11.76 -26.77 -9.64
N VAL A 88 -10.85 -27.25 -8.80
CA VAL A 88 -10.11 -26.44 -7.83
C VAL A 88 -8.65 -26.27 -8.23
N LEU A 89 -8.12 -25.08 -7.94
CA LEU A 89 -6.71 -24.75 -8.03
C LEU A 89 -6.23 -24.29 -6.66
N TYR A 90 -5.05 -24.71 -6.26
CA TYR A 90 -4.40 -24.22 -5.05
C TYR A 90 -3.11 -23.51 -5.44
N ILE A 91 -2.90 -22.33 -4.86
CA ILE A 91 -1.65 -21.58 -5.01
C ILE A 91 -1.07 -21.25 -3.65
N SER A 92 0.25 -21.05 -3.60
CA SER A 92 0.93 -20.57 -2.39
C SER A 92 1.31 -19.11 -2.56
N VAL A 93 0.79 -18.28 -1.66
CA VAL A 93 0.93 -16.83 -1.69
C VAL A 93 1.76 -16.38 -0.49
N PRO A 94 2.83 -15.59 -0.69
CA PRO A 94 3.56 -14.99 0.43
C PRO A 94 2.64 -14.09 1.25
N LEU A 95 2.73 -14.13 2.58
CA LEU A 95 1.79 -13.38 3.43
C LEU A 95 1.72 -11.88 3.12
N ASN A 96 2.79 -11.28 2.61
CA ASN A 96 2.79 -9.87 2.21
C ASN A 96 1.72 -9.54 1.16
N TYR A 97 1.34 -10.49 0.30
CA TYR A 97 0.35 -10.30 -0.77
C TYR A 97 -1.03 -10.82 -0.43
N LEU A 98 -1.20 -11.54 0.68
CA LEU A 98 -2.44 -12.25 0.97
C LEU A 98 -3.68 -11.33 1.03
N HIS A 99 -3.47 -10.06 1.40
CA HIS A 99 -4.51 -9.04 1.45
C HIS A 99 -5.14 -8.69 0.08
N TYR A 100 -4.52 -9.11 -1.05
CA TYR A 100 -5.14 -9.01 -2.38
C TYR A 100 -6.04 -10.21 -2.71
N PHE A 101 -5.86 -11.34 -2.03
CA PHE A 101 -6.56 -12.59 -2.31
C PHE A 101 -7.80 -12.71 -1.44
N THR A 102 -8.72 -11.75 -1.49
CA THR A 102 -9.96 -11.77 -0.70
C THR A 102 -10.93 -12.84 -1.23
N ILE A 103 -11.73 -13.46 -0.36
CA ILE A 103 -12.76 -14.41 -0.78
C ILE A 103 -13.70 -13.68 -1.77
N GLY A 104 -14.03 -14.32 -2.89
CA GLY A 104 -14.84 -13.72 -3.95
C GLY A 104 -14.09 -12.83 -4.95
N SER A 105 -12.78 -12.63 -4.80
CA SER A 105 -11.97 -12.01 -5.85
C SER A 105 -11.85 -12.92 -7.07
N ILE A 106 -11.99 -12.37 -8.29
CA ILE A 106 -12.04 -13.11 -9.56
C ILE A 106 -10.78 -12.83 -10.38
N TRP A 107 -10.10 -13.91 -10.74
CA TRP A 107 -8.78 -13.92 -11.33
C TRP A 107 -8.80 -14.59 -12.70
N LYS A 108 -8.13 -13.96 -13.68
CA LYS A 108 -7.95 -14.50 -15.03
C LYS A 108 -6.54 -14.18 -15.50
N GLY A 109 -5.85 -15.16 -16.07
CA GLY A 109 -4.45 -14.98 -16.46
C GLY A 109 -3.54 -14.59 -15.28
N GLY A 110 -3.88 -14.97 -14.05
CA GLY A 110 -3.13 -14.60 -12.85
C GLY A 110 -3.33 -13.17 -12.35
N VAL A 111 -4.32 -12.44 -12.87
CA VAL A 111 -4.63 -11.05 -12.49
C VAL A 111 -6.06 -10.95 -11.98
N ALA A 112 -6.26 -10.29 -10.83
CA ALA A 112 -7.60 -9.92 -10.36
C ALA A 112 -8.09 -8.66 -11.09
N LYS A 113 -9.21 -8.76 -11.81
CA LYS A 113 -9.85 -7.61 -12.47
C LYS A 113 -11.27 -7.35 -11.98
N GLU A 114 -11.91 -8.39 -11.47
CA GLU A 114 -13.27 -8.35 -10.95
C GLU A 114 -13.31 -8.98 -9.57
N GLN A 115 -14.41 -8.76 -8.87
CA GLN A 115 -14.76 -9.47 -7.65
C GLN A 115 -16.29 -9.54 -7.54
N PHE A 116 -16.80 -10.43 -6.69
CA PHE A 116 -18.21 -10.45 -6.39
C PHE A 116 -18.61 -9.28 -5.47
N ALA A 117 -19.73 -8.65 -5.80
CA ALA A 117 -20.33 -7.57 -5.02
C ALA A 117 -21.12 -8.16 -3.83
N PHE A 118 -20.49 -8.15 -2.66
CA PHE A 118 -21.08 -8.61 -1.41
C PHE A 118 -21.72 -7.49 -0.58
N GLU A 119 -22.62 -7.86 0.32
CA GLU A 119 -23.26 -6.92 1.26
C GLU A 119 -22.22 -6.39 2.25
N GLU A 120 -22.28 -5.08 2.53
CA GLU A 120 -21.42 -4.43 3.53
C GLU A 120 -22.10 -4.46 4.91
N PHE A 121 -21.34 -4.83 5.94
CA PHE A 121 -21.80 -4.90 7.32
C PHE A 121 -20.90 -4.05 8.21
N TYR A 122 -21.51 -3.42 9.20
CA TYR A 122 -20.81 -2.71 10.27
C TYR A 122 -21.05 -3.47 11.56
N ILE A 123 -19.99 -4.02 12.14
CA ILE A 123 -20.06 -4.88 13.33
C ILE A 123 -19.13 -4.35 14.42
N THR A 124 -19.52 -4.60 15.66
CA THR A 124 -18.73 -4.24 16.84
C THR A 124 -18.33 -5.49 17.61
N VAL A 125 -17.04 -5.60 17.90
CA VAL A 125 -16.49 -6.56 18.85
C VAL A 125 -16.29 -5.83 20.17
N GLU A 126 -16.95 -6.31 21.22
CA GLU A 126 -16.94 -5.67 22.53
C GLU A 126 -15.54 -5.70 23.14
N ALA A 127 -15.26 -4.73 24.00
CA ALA A 127 -14.02 -4.72 24.78
C ALA A 127 -13.94 -5.94 25.70
N GLU A 128 -12.73 -6.26 26.14
CA GLU A 128 -12.54 -7.33 27.12
C GLU A 128 -13.07 -6.92 28.49
N ASN A 129 -13.74 -7.87 29.13
CA ASN A 129 -14.18 -7.76 30.51
C ASN A 129 -13.02 -8.04 31.49
N GLN A 130 -13.32 -8.03 32.78
CA GLN A 130 -12.32 -8.23 33.85
C GLN A 130 -11.64 -9.61 33.80
N ASP A 131 -12.26 -10.59 33.14
CA ASP A 131 -11.71 -11.94 32.96
C ASP A 131 -10.86 -12.07 31.68
N GLY A 132 -10.60 -10.97 30.97
CA GLY A 132 -9.85 -10.96 29.70
C GLY A 132 -10.63 -11.58 28.54
N LYS A 133 -11.97 -11.66 28.63
CA LYS A 133 -12.84 -12.22 27.59
C LYS A 133 -13.68 -11.14 26.93
N ARG A 134 -13.90 -11.29 25.63
CA ARG A 134 -14.87 -10.49 24.87
C ARG A 134 -16.19 -11.25 24.83
N GLU A 135 -17.24 -10.70 25.43
CA GLU A 135 -18.52 -11.41 25.62
C GLU A 135 -19.15 -11.89 24.31
N ASN A 136 -18.94 -11.13 23.23
CA ASN A 136 -19.55 -11.39 21.95
C ASN A 136 -18.62 -12.05 20.92
N LEU A 137 -17.46 -12.56 21.36
CA LEU A 137 -16.48 -13.23 20.50
C LEU A 137 -16.20 -14.63 21.04
N SER A 138 -16.27 -15.62 20.15
CA SER A 138 -15.78 -16.98 20.41
C SER A 138 -14.87 -17.46 19.28
N ILE A 139 -14.02 -18.44 19.58
CA ILE A 139 -13.23 -19.15 18.58
C ILE A 139 -13.96 -20.46 18.26
N VAL A 140 -14.14 -20.73 16.96
CA VAL A 140 -14.84 -21.91 16.45
C VAL A 140 -14.00 -22.56 15.35
N SER A 141 -14.10 -23.88 15.19
CA SER A 141 -13.48 -24.61 14.08
C SER A 141 -14.47 -25.62 13.50
N PHE A 142 -14.28 -26.02 12.25
CA PHE A 142 -15.11 -27.08 11.66
C PHE A 142 -14.76 -28.45 12.24
N GLY A 143 -13.46 -28.77 12.33
CA GLY A 143 -12.98 -30.06 12.85
C GLY A 143 -13.41 -30.36 14.28
N GLU A 144 -13.24 -29.44 15.23
CA GLU A 144 -13.61 -29.71 16.63
C GLU A 144 -15.13 -29.76 16.84
N SER A 145 -15.90 -29.10 15.98
CA SER A 145 -17.36 -29.13 16.03
C SER A 145 -17.90 -30.52 15.67
N GLU A 146 -17.26 -31.23 14.75
CA GLU A 146 -17.64 -32.61 14.43
C GLU A 146 -17.21 -33.61 15.52
N GLU A 147 -16.02 -33.43 16.10
CA GLU A 147 -15.49 -34.34 17.13
C GLU A 147 -16.18 -34.19 18.50
N ASN A 148 -16.52 -32.96 18.91
CA ASN A 148 -17.02 -32.66 20.27
C ASN A 148 -18.51 -32.26 20.32
N GLY A 149 -19.23 -32.29 19.20
CA GLY A 149 -20.64 -31.89 19.13
C GLY A 149 -20.88 -30.39 19.37
N LEU A 150 -19.85 -29.55 19.14
CA LEU A 150 -19.94 -28.09 19.25
C LEU A 150 -20.65 -27.49 18.02
N GLU A 151 -21.14 -26.27 18.16
CA GLU A 151 -21.82 -25.57 17.06
C GLU A 151 -20.83 -25.23 15.94
N LYS A 152 -21.09 -25.74 14.73
CA LYS A 152 -20.30 -25.44 13.54
C LYS A 152 -20.23 -23.93 13.28
N PRO A 153 -19.14 -23.41 12.69
CA PRO A 153 -19.04 -22.01 12.30
C PRO A 153 -20.23 -21.57 11.45
N PHE A 154 -20.54 -22.35 10.41
CA PHE A 154 -21.75 -22.29 9.58
C PHE A 154 -21.99 -23.66 8.94
N ASP A 155 -23.11 -23.85 8.24
CA ASP A 155 -23.33 -25.07 7.46
C ASP A 155 -22.50 -25.03 6.16
N TYR A 156 -21.40 -25.79 6.06
CA TYR A 156 -20.60 -25.80 4.85
C TYR A 156 -21.31 -26.44 3.65
N THR A 157 -22.41 -27.19 3.86
CA THR A 157 -23.14 -27.87 2.77
C THR A 157 -23.88 -26.89 1.87
N ILE A 158 -24.23 -25.70 2.39
CA ILE A 158 -24.78 -24.60 1.59
C ILE A 158 -23.69 -23.78 0.88
N TYR A 159 -22.42 -23.95 1.25
CA TYR A 159 -21.28 -23.24 0.68
C TYR A 159 -20.61 -23.99 -0.49
N THR A 160 -20.53 -25.32 -0.38
CA THR A 160 -19.81 -26.17 -1.35
C THR A 160 -20.67 -27.34 -1.88
N ILE A 161 -20.06 -28.31 -2.58
CA ILE A 161 -20.73 -29.51 -3.09
C ILE A 161 -20.34 -30.77 -2.29
N PRO A 162 -21.11 -31.88 -2.36
CA PRO A 162 -20.91 -33.06 -1.53
C PRO A 162 -19.49 -33.65 -1.52
N THR A 163 -18.84 -33.71 -2.68
CA THR A 163 -17.47 -34.25 -2.77
C THR A 163 -16.44 -33.41 -2.03
N GLU A 164 -16.76 -32.18 -1.65
CA GLU A 164 -15.88 -31.25 -0.95
C GLU A 164 -16.17 -31.13 0.56
N TYR A 165 -17.20 -31.82 1.07
CA TYR A 165 -17.61 -31.70 2.48
C TYR A 165 -16.48 -32.09 3.45
N HIS A 166 -15.74 -33.15 3.14
CA HIS A 166 -14.61 -33.61 3.95
C HIS A 166 -13.50 -32.54 4.08
N ASN A 167 -13.23 -31.76 3.02
CA ASN A 167 -12.23 -30.69 3.07
C ASN A 167 -12.58 -29.59 4.08
N TYR A 168 -13.86 -29.36 4.34
CA TYR A 168 -14.31 -28.44 5.38
C TYR A 168 -14.44 -29.12 6.73
N GLY A 169 -14.87 -30.39 6.78
CA GLY A 169 -14.91 -31.18 8.02
C GLY A 169 -13.54 -31.30 8.68
N ASP A 170 -12.48 -31.49 7.90
CA ASP A 170 -11.09 -31.61 8.38
C ASP A 170 -10.38 -30.24 8.54
N ASP A 171 -11.09 -29.12 8.35
CA ASP A 171 -10.49 -27.79 8.44
C ASP A 171 -10.18 -27.41 9.90
N LEU A 172 -8.88 -27.23 10.19
CA LEU A 172 -8.32 -26.88 11.50
C LEU A 172 -8.23 -25.36 11.74
N ASN A 173 -8.71 -24.53 10.82
CA ASN A 173 -8.74 -23.08 11.00
C ASN A 173 -9.53 -22.70 12.26
N ARG A 174 -8.92 -21.81 13.06
CA ARG A 174 -9.51 -21.21 14.26
C ARG A 174 -10.23 -19.93 13.88
N LEU A 175 -11.48 -20.05 13.46
CA LEU A 175 -12.31 -18.96 12.98
C LEU A 175 -12.83 -18.11 14.14
N LEU A 176 -12.93 -16.81 13.95
CA LEU A 176 -13.57 -15.91 14.91
C LEU A 176 -15.08 -15.88 14.63
N SER A 177 -15.87 -16.17 15.65
CA SER A 177 -17.33 -16.05 15.63
C SER A 177 -17.76 -14.87 16.48
N ILE A 178 -18.26 -13.81 15.85
CA ILE A 178 -18.73 -12.60 16.51
C ILE A 178 -20.26 -12.60 16.49
N SER A 179 -20.88 -12.51 17.66
CA SER A 179 -22.33 -12.35 17.80
C SER A 179 -22.66 -10.86 17.89
N TYR A 180 -23.41 -10.34 16.93
CA TYR A 180 -23.79 -8.92 16.91
C TYR A 180 -25.20 -8.75 16.35
N GLN A 181 -26.07 -8.05 17.07
CA GLN A 181 -27.47 -7.81 16.68
C GLN A 181 -28.23 -9.10 16.27
N ASN A 182 -28.12 -10.16 17.08
CA ASN A 182 -28.71 -11.49 16.82
C ASN A 182 -28.24 -12.19 15.53
N GLN A 183 -27.12 -11.75 14.96
CA GLN A 183 -26.49 -12.32 13.77
C GLN A 183 -25.07 -12.80 14.12
N LYS A 184 -24.72 -14.00 13.68
CA LYS A 184 -23.36 -14.56 13.81
C LYS A 184 -22.52 -14.10 12.61
N PHE A 185 -21.31 -13.62 12.86
CA PHE A 185 -20.33 -13.22 11.84
C PHE A 185 -19.08 -14.10 11.99
N ILE A 186 -18.68 -14.76 10.91
CA ILE A 186 -17.55 -15.67 10.88
C ILE A 186 -16.40 -15.01 10.13
N ILE A 187 -15.28 -14.78 10.81
CA ILE A 187 -14.09 -14.15 10.23
C ILE A 187 -12.94 -15.14 10.22
N HIS A 188 -12.34 -15.31 9.05
CA HIS A 188 -11.12 -16.08 8.91
C HIS A 188 -9.95 -15.39 9.65
N PRO A 189 -9.13 -16.11 10.44
CA PRO A 189 -8.05 -15.51 11.24
C PRO A 189 -7.05 -14.71 10.40
N LEU A 190 -6.79 -15.15 9.15
CA LEU A 190 -5.95 -14.42 8.22
C LEU A 190 -6.49 -13.04 7.82
N HIS A 191 -7.81 -12.82 7.77
CA HIS A 191 -8.34 -11.48 7.53
C HIS A 191 -7.98 -10.53 8.69
N ILE A 192 -8.14 -10.99 9.94
CA ILE A 192 -7.72 -10.21 11.10
C ILE A 192 -6.21 -10.00 11.09
N PHE A 193 -5.42 -11.04 10.83
CA PHE A 193 -3.97 -10.91 10.80
C PHE A 193 -3.49 -9.85 9.79
N MET A 194 -4.04 -9.91 8.57
CA MET A 194 -3.63 -9.01 7.49
C MET A 194 -4.10 -7.58 7.70
N MET A 195 -5.28 -7.38 8.30
CA MET A 195 -5.89 -6.05 8.40
C MET A 195 -5.68 -5.36 9.74
N HIS A 196 -5.38 -6.11 10.81
CA HIS A 196 -5.31 -5.57 12.17
C HIS A 196 -3.88 -5.44 12.72
N TYR A 197 -2.95 -6.35 12.37
CA TYR A 197 -1.58 -6.35 12.92
C TYR A 197 -0.67 -5.35 12.19
N GLY A 198 -0.88 -4.06 12.45
CA GLY A 198 -0.18 -2.95 11.79
C GLY A 198 -0.70 -2.68 10.37
N TYR A 199 -0.13 -1.69 9.68
CA TYR A 199 -0.53 -1.26 8.34
C TYR A 199 0.42 -1.79 7.26
N SER A 200 1.72 -1.81 7.52
CA SER A 200 2.68 -2.44 6.60
C SER A 200 2.50 -3.95 6.64
N THR A 201 2.50 -4.60 5.48
CA THR A 201 2.37 -6.06 5.42
C THR A 201 3.63 -6.76 5.93
N ASP A 202 4.77 -6.05 5.94
CA ASP A 202 6.03 -6.60 6.41
C ASP A 202 6.03 -6.89 7.91
N ILE A 203 5.19 -6.21 8.71
CA ILE A 203 4.94 -6.60 10.11
C ILE A 203 4.46 -8.05 10.18
N LYS A 204 3.49 -8.42 9.34
CA LYS A 204 2.89 -9.77 9.33
C LYS A 204 3.95 -10.81 8.95
N ARG A 205 4.78 -10.48 7.96
CA ARG A 205 5.93 -11.31 7.57
C ARG A 205 6.86 -11.55 8.75
N ILE A 206 7.26 -10.48 9.43
CA ILE A 206 8.21 -10.55 10.54
C ILE A 206 7.64 -11.41 11.67
N LEU A 207 6.39 -11.17 12.05
CA LEU A 207 5.68 -11.94 13.09
C LEU A 207 5.53 -13.42 12.74
N ALA A 208 5.30 -13.76 11.48
CA ALA A 208 5.09 -15.14 11.05
C ALA A 208 6.39 -15.91 10.77
N THR A 209 7.54 -15.23 10.62
CA THR A 209 8.79 -15.85 10.15
C THR A 209 9.83 -16.00 11.26
N TYR A 210 9.99 -14.99 12.12
CA TYR A 210 11.15 -14.90 13.02
C TYR A 210 10.80 -15.26 14.47
N PRO A 211 11.78 -15.74 15.26
CA PRO A 211 11.61 -15.86 16.72
C PRO A 211 11.42 -14.47 17.36
N LEU A 212 10.87 -14.44 18.58
CA LEU A 212 10.48 -13.20 19.25
C LEU A 212 11.63 -12.19 19.39
N ASP A 213 12.85 -12.63 19.70
CA ASP A 213 13.99 -11.74 19.85
C ASP A 213 14.34 -11.03 18.53
N GLU A 214 14.33 -11.77 17.42
CA GLU A 214 14.53 -11.21 16.06
C GLU A 214 13.35 -10.33 15.64
N VAL A 215 12.11 -10.65 16.04
CA VAL A 215 10.94 -9.79 15.82
C VAL A 215 11.16 -8.42 16.49
N ARG A 216 11.58 -8.42 17.76
CA ARG A 216 11.84 -7.18 18.51
C ARG A 216 12.97 -6.36 17.89
N GLU A 217 14.02 -7.04 17.43
CA GLU A 217 15.14 -6.41 16.72
C GLU A 217 14.69 -5.76 15.41
N ARG A 218 14.01 -6.51 14.53
CA ARG A 218 13.60 -6.02 13.20
C ARG A 218 12.57 -4.91 13.27
N LEU A 219 11.69 -4.93 14.27
CA LEU A 219 10.69 -3.89 14.50
C LEU A 219 11.21 -2.72 15.34
N PHE A 220 12.50 -2.70 15.71
CA PHE A 220 13.13 -1.66 16.53
C PHE A 220 12.41 -1.39 17.85
N ILE A 221 11.83 -2.42 18.48
CA ILE A 221 11.06 -2.28 19.73
C ILE A 221 11.94 -1.74 20.85
N ASP A 222 13.13 -2.32 21.01
CA ASP A 222 14.09 -1.98 22.07
C ASP A 222 15.11 -0.93 21.65
N LYS A 223 14.95 -0.32 20.46
CA LYS A 223 15.92 0.64 19.94
C LYS A 223 15.85 1.96 20.71
N VAL A 224 16.96 2.30 21.37
CA VAL A 224 17.15 3.57 22.07
C VAL A 224 17.81 4.58 21.13
N VAL A 225 17.31 5.82 21.13
CA VAL A 225 17.90 6.93 20.38
C VAL A 225 18.31 8.03 21.34
N GLU A 226 19.59 8.41 21.30
CA GLU A 226 20.15 9.49 22.10
C GLU A 226 19.70 10.87 21.61
N ASN A 227 19.59 11.82 22.55
CA ASN A 227 19.27 13.25 22.33
C ASN A 227 17.79 13.57 22.05
N PHE A 228 16.86 12.83 22.65
CA PHE A 228 15.45 13.22 22.70
C PHE A 228 14.99 13.29 24.17
N ASP A 229 14.47 14.44 24.58
CA ASP A 229 13.87 14.66 25.90
C ASP A 229 12.41 14.19 25.88
N VAL A 230 12.20 12.90 25.58
CA VAL A 230 10.86 12.29 25.51
C VAL A 230 10.89 10.93 26.19
N GLU A 231 10.02 10.75 27.17
CA GLU A 231 9.92 9.53 27.98
C GLU A 231 9.39 8.33 27.18
N ARG A 232 8.38 8.53 26.33
CA ARG A 232 7.78 7.47 25.51
C ARG A 232 7.85 7.77 24.02
N TYR A 233 8.53 6.91 23.28
CA TYR A 233 8.66 7.00 21.83
C TYR A 233 8.88 5.63 21.19
N VAL A 234 8.55 5.54 19.90
CA VAL A 234 8.89 4.40 19.05
C VAL A 234 9.76 4.83 17.88
N VAL A 235 10.63 3.93 17.43
CA VAL A 235 11.50 4.17 16.27
C VAL A 235 10.90 3.45 15.07
N LEU A 236 10.64 4.18 13.98
CA LEU A 236 10.12 3.56 12.77
C LEU A 236 11.27 2.88 12.00
N PRO A 237 11.17 1.58 11.69
CA PRO A 237 12.12 0.94 10.78
C PRO A 237 11.99 1.47 9.34
N LYS A 238 12.98 1.15 8.50
CA LYS A 238 12.95 1.57 7.09
C LYS A 238 11.87 0.79 6.35
N TYR A 239 11.15 1.46 5.44
CA TYR A 239 10.05 0.86 4.65
C TYR A 239 8.87 0.38 5.51
N PHE A 240 8.46 1.21 6.46
CA PHE A 240 7.21 1.09 7.21
C PHE A 240 6.43 2.41 7.08
N VAL A 241 5.12 2.35 7.20
CA VAL A 241 4.29 3.56 7.20
C VAL A 241 4.20 4.13 8.61
N LYS A 242 4.06 5.46 8.74
CA LYS A 242 3.99 6.12 10.06
C LYS A 242 2.91 5.52 10.97
N LYS A 243 1.79 5.04 10.40
CA LYS A 243 0.67 4.44 11.14
C LYS A 243 1.03 3.16 11.87
N ASP A 244 2.10 2.47 11.45
CA ASP A 244 2.64 1.32 12.19
C ASP A 244 3.09 1.70 13.61
N ALA A 245 3.38 2.98 13.86
CA ALA A 245 3.73 3.47 15.18
C ALA A 245 2.71 3.10 16.26
N ILE A 246 1.42 2.95 15.91
CA ILE A 246 0.38 2.53 16.87
C ILE A 246 0.64 1.12 17.37
N PHE A 247 0.80 0.16 16.45
CA PHE A 247 1.10 -1.22 16.81
C PHE A 247 2.44 -1.33 17.54
N LEU A 248 3.48 -0.64 17.04
CA LEU A 248 4.81 -0.63 17.66
C LEU A 248 4.78 -0.05 19.09
N TYR A 249 3.95 0.97 19.33
CA TYR A 249 3.81 1.61 20.65
C TYR A 249 3.23 0.64 21.67
N HIS A 250 2.15 -0.03 21.31
CA HIS A 250 1.54 -1.03 22.19
C HIS A 250 2.46 -2.24 22.39
N LEU A 251 3.12 -2.73 21.34
CA LEU A 251 4.07 -3.83 21.49
C LEU A 251 5.26 -3.47 22.41
N LYS A 252 5.65 -2.19 22.46
CA LYS A 252 6.75 -1.72 23.33
C LYS A 252 6.32 -1.47 24.78
N TYR A 253 5.13 -0.89 24.99
CA TYR A 253 4.73 -0.36 26.31
C TYR A 253 3.57 -1.11 26.99
N ASP A 254 2.87 -1.99 26.27
CA ASP A 254 1.80 -2.83 26.80
C ASP A 254 2.24 -4.31 26.78
N GLU A 255 3.17 -4.64 27.68
CA GLU A 255 3.76 -5.97 27.77
C GLU A 255 2.74 -7.03 28.22
N GLU A 256 1.91 -6.68 29.20
CA GLU A 256 0.92 -7.57 29.83
C GLU A 256 -0.20 -8.00 28.89
N THR A 257 -0.54 -7.20 27.86
CA THR A 257 -1.55 -7.58 26.87
C THR A 257 -0.93 -7.79 25.49
N THR A 258 -0.49 -6.71 24.85
CA THR A 258 -0.01 -6.76 23.46
C THR A 258 1.25 -7.62 23.36
N GLY A 259 2.19 -7.47 24.30
CA GLY A 259 3.41 -8.27 24.37
C GLY A 259 3.15 -9.78 24.48
N ILE A 260 2.31 -10.19 25.43
CA ILE A 260 1.93 -11.61 25.61
C ILE A 260 1.23 -12.16 24.36
N ARG A 261 0.30 -11.42 23.76
CA ARG A 261 -0.42 -11.87 22.56
C ARG A 261 0.49 -12.04 21.36
N VAL A 262 1.40 -11.10 21.14
CA VAL A 262 2.38 -11.17 20.05
C VAL A 262 3.35 -12.33 20.30
N LYS A 263 3.83 -12.52 21.54
CA LYS A 263 4.67 -13.67 21.90
C LYS A 263 3.97 -15.00 21.62
N ASN A 264 2.72 -15.15 22.06
CA ASN A 264 1.93 -16.36 21.84
C ASN A 264 1.72 -16.62 20.34
N LEU A 265 1.39 -15.59 19.56
CA LEU A 265 1.21 -15.71 18.12
C LEU A 265 2.50 -16.15 17.40
N VAL A 266 3.62 -15.51 17.70
CA VAL A 266 4.94 -15.88 17.16
C VAL A 266 5.27 -17.32 17.50
N SER A 267 5.06 -17.75 18.75
CA SER A 267 5.27 -19.14 19.17
C SER A 267 4.38 -20.13 18.40
N GLN A 268 3.11 -19.80 18.15
CA GLN A 268 2.21 -20.64 17.37
C GLN A 268 2.65 -20.78 15.91
N PHE A 269 3.07 -19.70 15.25
CA PHE A 269 3.66 -19.79 13.91
C PHE A 269 4.88 -20.72 13.89
N ARG A 270 5.77 -20.61 14.88
CA ARG A 270 6.95 -21.49 15.00
C ARG A 270 6.58 -22.96 15.22
N LEU A 271 5.50 -23.24 15.95
CA LEU A 271 4.98 -24.59 16.12
C LEU A 271 4.36 -25.12 14.82
N ASN A 272 3.61 -24.29 14.10
CA ASN A 272 3.02 -24.65 12.80
C ASN A 272 4.10 -24.94 11.74
N VAL A 273 5.22 -24.18 11.73
CA VAL A 273 6.40 -24.48 10.89
C VAL A 273 6.90 -25.92 11.09
N ARG A 274 6.89 -26.40 12.34
CA ARG A 274 7.39 -27.73 12.71
C ARG A 274 6.34 -28.83 12.53
N ASN A 275 5.08 -28.49 12.72
CA ASN A 275 3.94 -29.38 12.62
C ASN A 275 2.75 -28.60 12.06
N GLN A 276 2.48 -28.75 10.76
CA GLN A 276 1.43 -28.00 10.04
C GLN A 276 0.03 -28.22 10.62
N LYS A 277 -0.19 -29.32 11.36
CA LYS A 277 -1.45 -29.58 12.06
C LYS A 277 -1.65 -28.76 13.33
N HIS A 278 -0.63 -28.04 13.80
CA HIS A 278 -0.77 -27.20 14.97
C HIS A 278 -1.63 -25.96 14.61
N PRO A 279 -2.81 -25.79 15.24
CA PRO A 279 -3.68 -24.67 14.91
C PRO A 279 -3.02 -23.33 15.29
N ILE A 280 -3.37 -22.27 14.56
CA ILE A 280 -2.96 -20.90 14.88
C ILE A 280 -4.21 -20.10 15.23
N GLU A 281 -4.28 -19.65 16.47
CA GLU A 281 -5.32 -18.78 17.00
C GLU A 281 -4.87 -17.32 16.87
N ILE A 282 -5.49 -16.62 15.92
CA ILE A 282 -5.24 -15.19 15.68
C ILE A 282 -6.45 -14.40 16.16
N GLY A 283 -6.25 -13.63 17.24
CA GLY A 283 -7.26 -12.73 17.80
C GLY A 283 -6.92 -11.25 17.62
N PHE A 284 -7.65 -10.39 18.31
CA PHE A 284 -7.30 -8.96 18.42
C PHE A 284 -6.09 -8.79 19.35
N TRP A 285 -5.14 -7.95 18.98
CA TRP A 285 -3.89 -7.80 19.75
C TRP A 285 -4.01 -6.83 20.95
N HIS A 286 -5.15 -6.14 21.09
CA HIS A 286 -5.46 -5.27 22.23
C HIS A 286 -6.82 -5.64 22.86
N THR A 287 -7.12 -5.08 24.04
CA THR A 287 -8.36 -5.36 24.81
C THR A 287 -9.55 -4.47 24.45
N GLN A 288 -9.31 -3.32 23.82
CA GLN A 288 -10.34 -2.31 23.56
C GLN A 288 -11.38 -2.76 22.52
N LYS A 289 -12.53 -2.07 22.49
CA LYS A 289 -13.61 -2.25 21.51
C LYS A 289 -13.07 -2.13 20.08
N VAL A 290 -13.51 -3.03 19.20
CA VAL A 290 -13.14 -3.02 17.78
C VAL A 290 -14.39 -2.84 16.92
N GLU A 291 -14.37 -1.85 16.04
CA GLU A 291 -15.37 -1.60 15.02
C GLU A 291 -14.82 -2.12 13.70
N LEU A 292 -15.61 -2.91 12.98
CA LEU A 292 -15.23 -3.49 11.70
C LEU A 292 -16.28 -3.12 10.65
N LYS A 293 -15.81 -2.70 9.48
CA LYS A 293 -16.59 -2.66 8.25
C LYS A 293 -16.14 -3.82 7.39
N ILE A 294 -17.05 -4.74 7.10
CA ILE A 294 -16.76 -5.97 6.37
C ILE A 294 -17.66 -6.11 5.16
N ARG A 295 -17.23 -6.92 4.19
CA ARG A 295 -18.06 -7.45 3.12
C ARG A 295 -18.32 -8.92 3.37
N GLY A 296 -19.59 -9.32 3.36
CA GLY A 296 -20.03 -10.60 3.88
C GLY A 296 -20.95 -11.39 2.96
N ILE A 297 -20.88 -12.70 3.09
CA ILE A 297 -21.70 -13.69 2.40
C ILE A 297 -22.67 -14.29 3.41
N ARG A 298 -23.98 -14.14 3.19
CA ARG A 298 -25.01 -14.75 4.05
C ARG A 298 -25.08 -16.25 3.81
N LEU A 299 -24.87 -17.03 4.87
CA LEU A 299 -24.89 -18.49 4.88
C LEU A 299 -25.84 -18.97 6.00
N GLY A 300 -27.14 -18.92 5.72
CA GLY A 300 -28.17 -19.27 6.71
C GLY A 300 -28.21 -18.26 7.86
N ASN A 301 -27.93 -18.72 9.09
CA ASN A 301 -27.89 -17.90 10.29
C ASN A 301 -26.53 -17.24 10.55
N ALA A 302 -25.56 -17.38 9.64
CA ALA A 302 -24.23 -16.80 9.76
C ALA A 302 -23.91 -15.90 8.55
N VAL A 303 -23.01 -14.94 8.76
CA VAL A 303 -22.39 -14.14 7.70
C VAL A 303 -20.90 -14.47 7.65
N LEU A 304 -20.43 -15.07 6.57
CA LEU A 304 -19.01 -15.28 6.34
C LEU A 304 -18.39 -13.97 5.85
N CYS A 305 -17.42 -13.44 6.59
CA CYS A 305 -16.61 -12.30 6.17
C CYS A 305 -15.72 -12.71 5.00
N ALA A 306 -15.93 -12.08 3.85
CA ALA A 306 -15.12 -12.26 2.66
C ALA A 306 -13.95 -11.27 2.58
N GLU A 307 -14.12 -10.09 3.18
CA GLU A 307 -13.12 -9.03 3.25
C GLU A 307 -13.42 -8.09 4.42
N ILE A 308 -12.37 -7.62 5.11
CA ILE A 308 -12.46 -6.48 6.03
C ILE A 308 -12.01 -5.23 5.26
N ILE A 309 -12.91 -4.26 5.13
CA ILE A 309 -12.68 -3.02 4.38
C ILE A 309 -12.58 -1.78 5.28
N GLY A 310 -12.86 -1.90 6.58
CA GLY A 310 -12.62 -0.84 7.55
C GLY A 310 -12.45 -1.33 8.98
N LEU A 311 -11.68 -0.60 9.80
CA LEU A 311 -11.36 -0.92 11.19
C LEU A 311 -10.98 0.35 11.95
N ASN A 312 -11.34 0.44 13.24
CA ASN A 312 -10.94 1.55 14.11
C ASN A 312 -9.54 1.35 14.71
N GLN A 313 -8.85 2.45 15.02
CA GLN A 313 -7.63 2.38 15.81
C GLN A 313 -7.94 2.18 17.30
N PRO A 314 -7.07 1.47 18.06
CA PRO A 314 -7.15 1.50 19.51
C PRO A 314 -6.91 2.92 20.00
N GLU A 315 -7.69 3.32 20.99
CA GLU A 315 -7.60 4.61 21.67
C GLU A 315 -6.35 4.67 22.56
N GLY A 316 -5.90 5.89 22.84
CA GLY A 316 -4.74 6.14 23.70
C GLY A 316 -4.14 7.52 23.46
N GLU A 317 -3.03 7.78 24.14
CA GLU A 317 -2.29 9.06 24.08
C GLU A 317 -1.69 9.36 22.70
N ASP A 318 -1.18 10.58 22.49
CA ASP A 318 -0.45 10.90 21.26
C ASP A 318 0.84 10.10 21.17
N ILE A 319 1.21 9.62 19.98
CA ILE A 319 2.41 8.80 19.79
C ILE A 319 3.55 9.66 19.30
N THR A 320 4.67 9.65 20.04
CA THR A 320 5.93 10.22 19.54
C THR A 320 6.67 9.20 18.68
N LEU A 321 6.92 9.57 17.43
CA LEU A 321 7.59 8.75 16.43
C LEU A 321 8.97 9.31 16.09
N VAL A 322 10.02 8.49 16.24
CA VAL A 322 11.38 8.84 15.81
C VAL A 322 11.68 8.14 14.49
N LEU A 323 12.04 8.90 13.46
CA LEU A 323 12.40 8.34 12.16
C LEU A 323 13.85 7.83 12.17
N SER A 324 14.06 6.53 11.94
CA SER A 324 15.41 5.96 11.87
C SER A 324 16.18 6.56 10.68
N GLN A 325 17.32 7.21 10.94
CA GLN A 325 18.25 7.61 9.88
C GLN A 325 19.19 6.46 9.51
N SER A 326 19.56 6.36 8.23
CA SER A 326 20.68 5.52 7.79
C SER A 326 21.97 6.02 8.43
N LYS A 327 22.70 5.15 9.14
CA LYS A 327 24.04 5.48 9.64
C LYS A 327 24.88 6.03 8.49
N ARG A 328 25.48 7.21 8.67
CA ARG A 328 26.68 7.57 7.90
C ARG A 328 27.76 6.59 8.36
N GLU A 329 28.13 5.62 7.53
CA GLU A 329 29.42 4.96 7.71
C GLU A 329 30.48 6.07 7.67
N LYS A 330 31.21 6.26 8.76
CA LYS A 330 32.44 7.05 8.72
C LYS A 330 33.33 6.32 7.73
N SER A 331 33.53 6.89 6.54
CA SER A 331 34.52 6.39 5.60
C SER A 331 35.84 6.29 6.35
N GLY A 332 36.43 5.09 6.37
CA GLY A 332 37.73 4.85 6.99
C GLY A 332 38.76 5.86 6.54
N ASN A 333 39.68 6.20 7.45
CA ASN A 333 40.77 7.16 7.31
C ASN A 333 41.27 7.29 5.87
N LYS A 334 40.89 8.37 5.20
CA LYS A 334 41.55 8.82 3.99
C LYS A 334 42.70 9.74 4.40
N THR A 335 43.90 9.42 3.92
CA THR A 335 45.13 10.23 4.04
C THR A 335 44.94 11.62 3.44
N GLU A 336 45.68 12.59 3.97
CA GLU A 336 45.55 14.04 3.77
C GLU A 336 45.76 14.55 2.32
N GLU A 337 46.00 13.67 1.34
CA GLU A 337 46.28 14.06 -0.06
C GLU A 337 45.04 14.19 -0.97
N GLN A 338 43.82 13.91 -0.49
CA GLN A 338 42.57 14.02 -1.29
C GLN A 338 41.78 15.33 -1.06
N ASN A 339 42.42 16.41 -0.61
CA ASN A 339 41.70 17.64 -0.23
C ASN A 339 41.41 18.64 -1.37
N ASN A 340 41.73 18.34 -2.64
CA ASN A 340 41.50 19.27 -3.76
C ASN A 340 40.51 18.79 -4.84
N GLU A 341 39.85 17.65 -4.69
CA GLU A 341 38.66 17.35 -5.48
C GLU A 341 37.42 17.68 -4.66
N VAL A 342 36.44 18.36 -5.27
CA VAL A 342 35.11 18.59 -4.67
C VAL A 342 34.62 17.26 -4.12
N ASN A 343 34.60 17.12 -2.79
CA ASN A 343 34.19 15.91 -2.08
C ASN A 343 32.70 15.64 -2.34
N ASN A 344 32.41 15.10 -3.52
CA ASN A 344 31.10 14.60 -3.93
C ASN A 344 30.89 13.27 -3.18
N VAL A 345 30.36 13.33 -1.97
CA VAL A 345 29.92 12.12 -1.28
C VAL A 345 28.65 11.63 -2.00
N PRO A 346 28.67 10.43 -2.60
CA PRO A 346 27.50 9.89 -3.28
C PRO A 346 26.36 9.70 -2.28
N ILE A 347 25.19 10.27 -2.57
CA ILE A 347 23.98 9.93 -1.81
C ILE A 347 23.29 8.76 -2.49
N THR A 348 23.11 7.73 -1.70
CA THR A 348 22.24 6.60 -1.99
C THR A 348 20.77 7.01 -1.75
N ARG A 349 20.07 7.50 -2.78
CA ARG A 349 18.61 7.75 -2.69
C ARG A 349 17.82 6.45 -2.90
N VAL A 350 16.64 6.38 -2.30
CA VAL A 350 15.60 5.38 -2.59
C VAL A 350 14.82 5.89 -3.81
N TYR A 351 14.58 5.02 -4.77
CA TYR A 351 13.91 5.35 -6.03
C TYR A 351 12.50 4.79 -5.98
N THR A 352 11.49 5.63 -6.22
CA THR A 352 10.08 5.24 -6.12
C THR A 352 9.52 5.00 -7.51
N ARG A 353 8.82 3.88 -7.66
CA ARG A 353 8.12 3.46 -8.86
C ARG A 353 6.63 3.38 -8.58
N GLU A 354 5.80 3.91 -9.49
CA GLU A 354 4.36 3.66 -9.39
C GLU A 354 4.01 2.31 -10.06
N PRO A 355 3.07 1.53 -9.51
CA PRO A 355 2.81 0.17 -9.98
C PRO A 355 2.20 0.07 -11.39
N GLU A 356 1.60 1.17 -11.88
CA GLU A 356 0.72 1.17 -13.06
C GLU A 356 1.48 1.22 -14.39
N LEU A 357 2.81 1.34 -14.34
CA LEU A 357 3.57 1.94 -15.44
C LEU A 357 4.55 0.98 -16.12
N ASP A 358 4.82 -0.19 -15.51
CA ASP A 358 5.38 -1.38 -16.16
C ASP A 358 5.33 -2.61 -15.23
N GLU A 359 4.89 -3.76 -15.72
CA GLU A 359 4.63 -4.94 -14.90
C GLU A 359 5.92 -5.73 -14.60
N LEU A 360 6.43 -5.68 -13.37
CA LEU A 360 7.60 -6.49 -12.97
C LEU A 360 7.19 -7.74 -12.21
N PRO A 361 7.74 -8.92 -12.52
CA PRO A 361 7.43 -10.16 -11.84
C PRO A 361 7.84 -10.15 -10.35
N LEU A 362 7.09 -10.83 -9.49
CA LEU A 362 7.59 -11.17 -8.16
C LEU A 362 8.68 -12.23 -8.22
N THR A 363 9.58 -12.13 -7.26
CA THR A 363 10.58 -13.12 -6.95
C THR A 363 10.62 -13.38 -5.45
N ASP A 364 11.01 -14.60 -5.09
CA ASP A 364 11.31 -14.97 -3.69
C ASP A 364 12.71 -14.47 -3.27
N ASN A 365 13.47 -13.86 -4.18
CA ASN A 365 14.78 -13.28 -3.88
C ASN A 365 14.63 -12.02 -3.01
N SER A 366 15.55 -11.83 -2.07
CA SER A 366 15.63 -10.60 -1.29
C SER A 366 15.88 -9.40 -2.23
N PRO A 367 15.22 -8.25 -1.98
CA PRO A 367 15.52 -7.00 -2.69
C PRO A 367 16.99 -6.61 -2.57
N ASP A 368 17.64 -6.30 -3.67
CA ASP A 368 19.07 -5.91 -3.72
C ASP A 368 19.28 -4.60 -4.51
N ASN A 369 18.20 -3.96 -4.93
CA ASN A 369 18.15 -2.66 -5.59
C ASN A 369 17.47 -1.61 -4.68
N ARG A 370 17.75 -0.34 -4.95
CA ARG A 370 17.19 0.82 -4.23
C ARG A 370 15.84 1.29 -4.75
N THR A 371 15.34 0.64 -5.80
CA THR A 371 14.02 0.87 -6.36
C THR A 371 12.96 0.22 -5.50
N VAL A 372 11.91 0.96 -5.19
CA VAL A 372 10.79 0.56 -4.35
C VAL A 372 9.50 0.85 -5.10
N GLU A 373 8.62 -0.15 -5.16
CA GLU A 373 7.27 -0.04 -5.70
C GLU A 373 6.25 -0.04 -4.57
N TYR A 374 5.38 0.96 -4.53
CA TYR A 374 4.36 1.11 -3.49
C TYR A 374 3.07 0.38 -3.88
N ASN A 375 2.79 -0.73 -3.23
CA ASN A 375 1.63 -1.57 -3.49
C ASN A 375 0.56 -1.33 -2.41
N LYS A 376 -0.45 -0.52 -2.75
CA LYS A 376 -1.43 0.01 -1.80
C LYS A 376 -2.72 -0.80 -1.82
N ARG A 377 -3.21 -1.17 -0.64
CA ARG A 377 -4.57 -1.70 -0.45
C ARG A 377 -5.45 -0.69 0.23
N GLN A 378 -6.54 -0.32 -0.44
CA GLN A 378 -7.48 0.65 0.12
C GLN A 378 -8.22 0.09 1.32
N PHE A 379 -8.47 0.99 2.28
CA PHE A 379 -9.15 0.66 3.52
C PHE A 379 -9.84 1.88 4.12
N GLU A 380 -10.82 1.68 5.00
CA GLU A 380 -11.52 2.75 5.70
C GLU A 380 -11.12 2.80 7.18
N LEU A 381 -10.59 3.92 7.63
CA LEU A 381 -10.29 4.12 9.04
C LEU A 381 -11.56 4.56 9.77
N LEU A 382 -12.05 3.71 10.68
CA LEU A 382 -13.25 3.97 11.46
C LEU A 382 -12.91 4.72 12.76
N GLY A 383 -13.88 5.45 13.29
CA GLY A 383 -13.74 6.16 14.57
C GLY A 383 -12.66 7.23 14.58
N ARG A 384 -12.11 7.50 15.77
CA ARG A 384 -11.10 8.55 15.97
C ARG A 384 -9.70 8.08 15.59
N GLN A 385 -8.98 8.91 14.83
CA GLN A 385 -7.56 8.68 14.53
C GLN A 385 -6.66 9.18 15.66
N ARG A 386 -5.65 8.37 16.05
CA ARG A 386 -4.61 8.81 16.99
C ARG A 386 -3.62 9.74 16.29
N GLN A 387 -3.21 10.78 17.00
CA GLN A 387 -2.20 11.72 16.52
C GLN A 387 -0.80 11.10 16.65
N ILE A 388 0.00 11.21 15.59
CA ILE A 388 1.38 10.69 15.53
C ILE A 388 2.32 11.86 15.28
N ARG A 389 3.10 12.24 16.29
CA ARG A 389 4.04 13.36 16.23
C ARG A 389 5.42 12.84 15.82
N ALA A 390 5.81 13.08 14.57
CA ALA A 390 7.09 12.63 14.05
C ALA A 390 8.22 13.62 14.39
N LEU A 391 9.20 13.17 15.17
CA LEU A 391 10.42 13.92 15.46
C LEU A 391 11.49 13.64 14.39
N LYS A 392 12.07 14.71 13.86
CA LYS A 392 13.24 14.66 12.97
C LYS A 392 14.43 15.23 13.73
N LYS A 393 15.52 14.48 13.83
CA LYS A 393 16.80 15.03 14.32
C LYS A 393 17.29 16.10 13.33
N ALA A 394 17.70 17.27 13.84
CA ALA A 394 18.28 18.33 13.02
C ALA A 394 19.47 17.75 12.23
N ARG A 395 19.49 18.00 10.91
CA ARG A 395 20.58 17.58 10.05
C ARG A 395 21.72 18.57 10.30
N GLU A 396 22.92 18.08 10.65
CA GLU A 396 24.10 18.93 10.57
C GLU A 396 24.25 19.41 9.12
N GLU A 397 24.24 20.73 8.92
CA GLU A 397 24.47 21.34 7.62
C GLU A 397 25.86 20.94 7.14
N SER A 398 25.92 20.03 6.17
CA SER A 398 27.17 19.71 5.49
C SER A 398 27.14 20.37 4.12
N ASN A 399 28.06 21.32 3.90
CA ASN A 399 28.23 22.09 2.66
C ASN A 399 28.80 21.24 1.49
N GLN A 400 28.54 19.93 1.47
CA GLN A 400 29.00 19.06 0.40
C GLN A 400 28.02 19.11 -0.78
N LYS A 401 28.55 19.34 -1.98
CA LYS A 401 27.81 19.11 -3.22
C LYS A 401 27.58 17.60 -3.33
N MET A 402 26.32 17.20 -3.39
CA MET A 402 25.92 15.80 -3.33
C MET A 402 25.40 15.35 -4.70
N LYS A 403 26.01 14.33 -5.30
CA LYS A 403 25.53 13.69 -6.53
C LYS A 403 24.69 12.46 -6.16
N ALA A 404 23.45 12.41 -6.64
CA ALA A 404 22.60 11.23 -6.50
C ALA A 404 23.06 10.15 -7.49
N LEU A 405 23.23 8.91 -7.03
CA LEU A 405 23.51 7.77 -7.89
C LEU A 405 22.22 7.04 -8.22
N THR A 406 21.86 7.01 -9.50
CA THR A 406 20.77 6.17 -10.03
C THR A 406 21.13 4.69 -9.86
N PRO A 407 20.24 3.85 -9.32
CA PRO A 407 20.43 2.41 -9.31
C PRO A 407 20.23 1.85 -10.71
N ASP A 408 20.75 0.65 -10.93
CA ASP A 408 20.52 -0.09 -12.17
C ASP A 408 19.03 -0.44 -12.33
N GLU A 409 18.60 -0.70 -13.56
CA GLU A 409 17.22 -1.12 -13.82
C GLU A 409 16.91 -2.47 -13.16
N ILE A 410 15.71 -2.57 -12.59
CA ILE A 410 15.20 -3.78 -11.96
C ILE A 410 14.42 -4.62 -12.97
N ASP A 411 14.48 -5.93 -12.84
CA ASP A 411 13.71 -6.88 -13.66
C ASP A 411 12.65 -7.65 -12.87
N SER A 412 12.64 -7.47 -11.55
CA SER A 412 11.74 -8.17 -10.63
C SER A 412 11.60 -7.43 -9.30
N LEU A 413 10.58 -7.82 -8.54
CA LEU A 413 10.27 -7.27 -7.23
C LEU A 413 10.31 -8.37 -6.16
N GLY A 414 11.03 -8.13 -5.08
CA GLY A 414 11.07 -8.96 -3.89
C GLY A 414 10.39 -8.29 -2.70
N VAL A 415 10.17 -9.04 -1.63
CA VAL A 415 9.65 -8.51 -0.35
C VAL A 415 10.62 -8.80 0.79
N GLY A 416 10.49 -8.06 1.88
CA GLY A 416 11.36 -8.20 3.04
C GLY A 416 12.55 -7.25 3.00
N GLU A 417 13.68 -7.71 3.52
CA GLU A 417 14.84 -6.86 3.75
C GLU A 417 15.63 -6.61 2.47
N SER A 418 16.08 -5.36 2.33
CA SER A 418 16.85 -4.94 1.18
C SER A 418 18.35 -5.08 1.47
N ASP A 419 18.96 -6.08 0.85
CA ASP A 419 20.38 -6.43 0.93
C ASP A 419 21.08 -6.11 -0.40
N GLY A 420 21.49 -4.86 -0.57
CA GLY A 420 22.16 -4.43 -1.79
C GLY A 420 21.87 -2.97 -2.12
N ARG A 421 22.42 -2.50 -3.25
CA ARG A 421 22.21 -1.13 -3.72
C ARG A 421 21.90 -1.02 -5.22
N ASN A 422 22.45 -1.90 -6.06
CA ASN A 422 22.37 -1.83 -7.52
C ASN A 422 22.12 -3.21 -8.16
N GLY A 423 21.48 -4.14 -7.46
CA GLY A 423 21.12 -5.43 -8.07
C GLY A 423 19.88 -5.31 -8.97
N LYS A 424 19.24 -6.43 -9.31
CA LYS A 424 18.10 -6.45 -10.26
C LYS A 424 16.73 -6.58 -9.59
N VAL A 425 16.69 -6.74 -8.27
CA VAL A 425 15.48 -6.98 -7.51
C VAL A 425 15.11 -5.74 -6.70
N GLY A 426 14.03 -5.06 -7.11
CA GLY A 426 13.45 -3.95 -6.36
C GLY A 426 12.63 -4.43 -5.15
N LEU A 427 12.27 -3.52 -4.24
CA LEU A 427 11.40 -3.82 -3.11
C LEU A 427 9.94 -3.54 -3.48
N ALA A 428 9.06 -4.52 -3.33
CA ALA A 428 7.62 -4.30 -3.31
C ALA A 428 7.15 -3.98 -1.89
N PHE A 429 6.88 -2.70 -1.64
CA PHE A 429 6.42 -2.21 -0.35
C PHE A 429 4.89 -2.21 -0.29
N CYS A 430 4.32 -3.21 0.37
CA CYS A 430 2.87 -3.38 0.48
C CYS A 430 2.32 -2.85 1.82
N PHE A 431 1.23 -2.09 1.78
CA PHE A 431 0.61 -1.52 2.98
C PHE A 431 -0.85 -1.12 2.76
N LEU A 432 -1.58 -0.99 3.87
CA LEU A 432 -2.94 -0.48 3.92
C LEU A 432 -2.95 1.05 3.79
N ASP A 433 -3.74 1.57 2.86
CA ASP A 433 -3.90 2.99 2.58
C ASP A 433 -5.36 3.40 2.78
N ASP A 434 -5.60 4.29 3.72
CA ASP A 434 -6.90 4.90 3.99
C ASP A 434 -7.08 6.25 3.28
N THR A 435 -6.14 6.62 2.41
CA THR A 435 -6.30 7.75 1.50
C THR A 435 -7.36 7.38 0.45
N PRO A 436 -8.39 8.23 0.23
CA PRO A 436 -9.40 7.97 -0.79
C PRO A 436 -8.79 7.78 -2.19
N VAL A 437 -9.37 6.84 -2.96
CA VAL A 437 -8.96 6.50 -4.34
C VAL A 437 -8.87 7.75 -5.21
N GLY A 438 -7.81 7.87 -6.01
CA GLY A 438 -7.60 9.01 -6.91
C GLY A 438 -6.98 10.27 -6.25
N LYS A 439 -6.74 10.25 -4.93
CA LYS A 439 -6.17 11.40 -4.20
C LYS A 439 -4.68 11.30 -3.87
N SER A 440 -4.02 10.20 -4.22
CA SER A 440 -2.67 9.87 -3.70
C SER A 440 -1.49 10.22 -4.62
N SER A 441 -1.71 10.87 -5.77
CA SER A 441 -0.61 11.29 -6.64
C SER A 441 -0.10 12.69 -6.27
N LYS A 442 1.21 12.91 -6.42
CA LYS A 442 1.84 14.23 -6.33
C LYS A 442 1.10 15.26 -7.19
N LEU A 443 0.66 14.87 -8.39
CA LEU A 443 -0.12 15.72 -9.29
C LEU A 443 -1.47 16.13 -8.68
N TYR A 444 -2.18 15.19 -8.03
CA TYR A 444 -3.44 15.50 -7.33
C TYR A 444 -3.23 16.42 -6.13
N LYS A 445 -2.13 16.25 -5.40
CA LYS A 445 -1.77 17.14 -4.28
C LYS A 445 -1.53 18.57 -4.74
N LEU A 446 -0.86 18.77 -5.88
CA LEU A 446 -0.74 20.10 -6.49
C LEU A 446 -2.12 20.67 -6.86
N TRP A 447 -3.03 19.86 -7.39
CA TRP A 447 -4.40 20.27 -7.70
C TRP A 447 -5.16 20.73 -6.45
N GLN A 448 -5.09 19.98 -5.35
CA GLN A 448 -5.70 20.42 -4.09
C GLN A 448 -5.08 21.72 -3.57
N HIS A 449 -3.75 21.83 -3.64
CA HIS A 449 -3.04 23.05 -3.24
C HIS A 449 -3.49 24.26 -4.06
N ALA A 450 -3.64 24.12 -5.38
CA ALA A 450 -4.11 25.17 -6.26
C ALA A 450 -5.55 25.60 -5.93
N LYS A 451 -6.47 24.64 -5.76
CA LYS A 451 -7.86 24.93 -5.36
C LYS A 451 -7.94 25.69 -4.04
N ALA A 452 -7.18 25.26 -3.03
CA ALA A 452 -7.16 25.95 -1.74
C ALA A 452 -6.63 27.39 -1.85
N VAL A 453 -5.59 27.62 -2.65
CA VAL A 453 -5.07 28.99 -2.88
C VAL A 453 -6.09 29.85 -3.62
N ALA A 454 -6.78 29.30 -4.62
CA ALA A 454 -7.87 30.00 -5.31
C ALA A 454 -8.99 30.39 -4.33
N GLU A 455 -9.50 29.43 -3.56
CA GLU A 455 -10.60 29.64 -2.61
C GLU A 455 -10.26 30.72 -1.58
N TRP A 456 -9.07 30.64 -0.96
CA TRP A 456 -8.61 31.58 0.07
C TRP A 456 -8.28 32.98 -0.46
N ASN A 457 -8.18 33.15 -1.77
CA ASN A 457 -7.89 34.42 -2.42
C ASN A 457 -9.01 34.85 -3.38
N HIS A 458 -10.22 34.31 -3.22
CA HIS A 458 -11.39 34.63 -4.03
C HIS A 458 -11.13 34.53 -5.55
N GLY A 459 -10.40 33.47 -5.93
CA GLY A 459 -10.03 33.17 -7.30
C GLY A 459 -10.56 31.82 -7.76
N GLU A 460 -10.07 31.37 -8.92
CA GLU A 460 -10.49 30.12 -9.55
C GLU A 460 -9.27 29.28 -9.96
N ALA A 461 -9.40 27.96 -9.85
CA ALA A 461 -8.40 27.01 -10.30
C ALA A 461 -9.02 26.10 -11.37
N HIS A 462 -8.27 25.86 -12.45
CA HIS A 462 -8.70 25.01 -13.55
C HIS A 462 -7.54 24.12 -13.99
N TRP A 463 -7.75 22.82 -14.11
CA TRP A 463 -6.81 21.96 -14.81
C TRP A 463 -7.07 21.97 -16.31
N TYR A 464 -6.07 21.68 -17.13
CA TYR A 464 -6.16 21.76 -18.59
C TYR A 464 -5.64 20.50 -19.29
N THR A 465 -6.35 20.07 -20.33
CA THR A 465 -5.81 19.15 -21.35
C THR A 465 -6.19 19.66 -22.75
N PRO A 466 -5.39 19.38 -23.79
CA PRO A 466 -5.72 19.80 -25.16
C PRO A 466 -7.09 19.29 -25.66
N ASN A 467 -7.49 18.09 -25.22
CA ASN A 467 -8.72 17.46 -25.69
C ASN A 467 -9.98 17.98 -24.97
N LEU A 468 -9.85 18.39 -23.71
CA LEU A 468 -11.00 18.76 -22.86
C LEU A 468 -11.04 20.23 -22.49
N GLY A 469 -10.01 21.01 -22.83
CA GLY A 469 -9.86 22.39 -22.40
C GLY A 469 -9.71 22.53 -20.89
N PHE A 470 -10.10 23.70 -20.36
CA PHE A 470 -10.06 24.00 -18.93
C PHE A 470 -11.25 23.40 -18.18
N ARG A 471 -10.98 22.71 -17.08
CA ARG A 471 -11.98 22.08 -16.22
C ARG A 471 -11.69 22.34 -14.74
N ASN A 472 -12.73 22.36 -13.92
CA ASN A 472 -12.66 22.67 -12.48
C ASN A 472 -13.18 21.53 -11.59
N ASP A 473 -13.54 20.40 -12.20
CA ASP A 473 -14.04 19.21 -11.48
C ASP A 473 -12.91 18.40 -10.82
N GLY A 474 -13.30 17.35 -10.09
CA GLY A 474 -12.39 16.46 -9.38
C GLY A 474 -11.73 15.38 -10.24
N GLU A 475 -12.09 15.26 -11.53
CA GLU A 475 -11.64 14.22 -12.46
C GLU A 475 -10.34 14.65 -13.14
N LEU A 476 -9.32 14.90 -12.33
CA LEU A 476 -8.04 15.43 -12.78
C LEU A 476 -7.36 14.49 -13.79
N LEU A 477 -7.10 15.00 -15.00
CA LEU A 477 -6.42 14.26 -16.06
C LEU A 477 -5.08 14.92 -16.43
N PRO A 478 -3.96 14.15 -16.45
CA PRO A 478 -2.69 14.66 -16.94
C PRO A 478 -2.61 14.64 -18.48
N VAL A 479 -1.70 15.43 -19.03
CA VAL A 479 -1.33 15.47 -20.45
C VAL A 479 -0.16 14.52 -20.70
N SER A 480 -0.24 13.69 -21.74
CA SER A 480 0.88 12.84 -22.17
C SER A 480 1.89 13.64 -23.00
N LEU A 481 3.18 13.40 -22.75
CA LEU A 481 4.32 14.01 -23.44
C LEU A 481 5.07 13.01 -24.36
N GLU A 482 4.54 11.80 -24.57
CA GLU A 482 5.19 10.77 -25.37
C GLU A 482 5.26 11.18 -26.85
N THR A 483 6.47 11.26 -27.41
CA THR A 483 6.65 11.54 -28.85
C THR A 483 7.50 10.50 -29.61
N ASN A 484 8.30 9.63 -28.97
CA ASN A 484 8.85 8.39 -29.55
C ASN A 484 9.76 7.64 -28.54
N LYS A 485 9.78 6.30 -28.61
CA LYS A 485 10.33 5.36 -27.61
C LYS A 485 11.87 5.27 -27.50
N CYS A 486 12.59 6.33 -27.18
CA CYS A 486 14.07 6.22 -27.06
C CYS A 486 14.77 6.95 -25.90
N PHE A 487 14.08 7.63 -24.98
CA PHE A 487 14.76 8.36 -23.90
C PHE A 487 13.98 8.49 -22.57
N ASP A 488 14.74 8.62 -21.47
CA ASP A 488 14.34 8.76 -20.06
C ASP A 488 13.81 10.18 -19.69
N TYR A 489 12.70 10.63 -20.28
CA TYR A 489 12.14 11.98 -20.08
C TYR A 489 10.75 11.99 -19.43
N PRO A 490 10.26 13.09 -18.80
CA PRO A 490 8.91 13.12 -18.20
C PRO A 490 7.85 12.77 -19.25
N GLU A 491 7.01 11.79 -18.91
CA GLU A 491 6.06 11.17 -19.83
C GLU A 491 4.66 11.76 -19.69
N ILE A 492 4.36 12.36 -18.53
CA ILE A 492 3.10 13.07 -18.27
C ILE A 492 3.36 14.40 -17.55
N ALA A 493 2.52 15.39 -17.83
CA ALA A 493 2.48 16.67 -17.12
C ALA A 493 1.06 17.03 -16.71
N ILE A 494 0.92 17.69 -15.56
CA ILE A 494 -0.32 18.37 -15.18
C ILE A 494 -0.17 19.86 -15.43
N ILE A 495 -1.22 20.49 -15.96
CA ILE A 495 -1.26 21.94 -16.21
C ILE A 495 -2.45 22.50 -15.46
N ILE A 496 -2.20 23.43 -14.55
CA ILE A 496 -3.23 24.08 -13.73
C ILE A 496 -3.14 25.59 -13.94
N ARG A 497 -4.23 26.20 -14.40
CA ARG A 497 -4.42 27.65 -14.41
C ARG A 497 -5.03 28.10 -13.09
N LEU A 498 -4.44 29.11 -12.49
CA LEU A 498 -4.92 29.79 -11.29
C LEU A 498 -5.20 31.26 -11.63
N GLN A 499 -6.39 31.74 -11.32
CA GLN A 499 -6.81 33.12 -11.56
C GLN A 499 -7.15 33.77 -10.24
N ILE A 500 -6.33 34.72 -9.80
CA ILE A 500 -6.46 35.36 -8.48
C ILE A 500 -6.23 36.86 -8.65
N TYR A 501 -7.13 37.67 -8.09
CA TYR A 501 -7.04 39.14 -8.12
C TYR A 501 -6.84 39.75 -9.51
N GLY A 502 -7.41 39.14 -10.55
CA GLY A 502 -7.26 39.57 -11.95
C GLY A 502 -5.94 39.19 -12.59
N GLU A 503 -5.07 38.44 -11.91
CA GLU A 503 -3.84 37.88 -12.45
C GLU A 503 -4.01 36.39 -12.77
N THR A 504 -3.43 35.95 -13.88
CA THR A 504 -3.39 34.53 -14.27
C THR A 504 -2.02 33.95 -13.97
N PHE A 505 -1.99 32.73 -13.45
CA PHE A 505 -0.80 31.94 -13.21
C PHE A 505 -1.01 30.53 -13.76
N PHE A 506 0.06 29.90 -14.23
CA PHE A 506 0.08 28.49 -14.61
C PHE A 506 1.03 27.73 -13.69
N LEU A 507 0.57 26.60 -13.18
CA LEU A 507 1.34 25.65 -12.40
C LEU A 507 1.48 24.37 -13.22
N ILE A 508 2.72 23.91 -13.38
CA ILE A 508 3.04 22.71 -14.15
C ILE A 508 3.85 21.78 -13.28
N ASP A 509 3.48 20.50 -13.29
CA ASP A 509 4.24 19.45 -12.60
C ASP A 509 4.35 18.22 -13.48
N PHE A 510 5.39 17.45 -13.24
CA PHE A 510 5.84 16.39 -14.13
C PHE A 510 5.90 15.07 -13.36
N SER A 511 5.62 13.99 -14.09
CA SER A 511 5.87 12.62 -13.69
C SER A 511 6.38 11.81 -14.89
N MET A 512 7.20 10.77 -14.67
CA MET A 512 7.45 9.76 -15.71
C MET A 512 6.50 8.58 -15.47
N LYS A 513 6.23 7.79 -16.51
CA LYS A 513 5.53 6.53 -16.29
C LYS A 513 6.47 5.61 -15.49
N GLN A 514 7.71 5.42 -15.89
CA GLN A 514 8.53 4.41 -15.20
C GLN A 514 9.20 4.88 -13.88
N ARG A 515 9.23 6.19 -13.57
CA ARG A 515 10.09 6.77 -12.50
C ARG A 515 9.47 8.05 -11.90
N ASP A 516 9.42 8.19 -10.58
CA ASP A 516 9.18 9.51 -9.96
C ASP A 516 10.54 10.21 -9.75
N ILE A 517 11.09 10.78 -10.82
CA ILE A 517 12.21 11.71 -10.67
C ILE A 517 11.64 12.98 -10.04
N SER A 518 12.27 13.43 -8.95
CA SER A 518 11.95 14.68 -8.26
C SER A 518 12.28 15.91 -9.15
N ILE A 519 11.52 16.06 -10.24
CA ILE A 519 11.49 17.25 -11.07
C ILE A 519 10.75 18.32 -10.28
N ARG A 520 11.37 19.49 -10.16
CA ARG A 520 10.73 20.65 -9.53
C ARG A 520 9.55 21.09 -10.38
N GLY A 521 8.42 21.36 -9.73
CA GLY A 521 7.29 21.95 -10.43
C GLY A 521 7.59 23.39 -10.84
N LEU A 522 6.87 23.88 -11.83
CA LEU A 522 7.03 25.19 -12.43
C LEU A 522 5.82 26.06 -12.13
N GLY A 523 6.09 27.32 -11.80
CA GLY A 523 5.10 28.38 -11.81
C GLY A 523 5.42 29.35 -12.95
N TYR A 524 4.42 29.73 -13.73
CA TYR A 524 4.53 30.69 -14.81
C TYR A 524 3.47 31.79 -14.68
N LYS A 525 3.84 33.03 -14.96
CA LYS A 525 2.93 34.18 -15.02
C LYS A 525 2.98 34.82 -16.40
N PRO A 526 1.96 34.57 -17.25
CA PRO A 526 1.89 35.21 -18.57
C PRO A 526 1.69 36.72 -18.43
N ASP A 527 2.17 37.47 -19.43
CA ASP A 527 1.73 38.86 -19.58
C ASP A 527 0.27 38.94 -20.05
N PRO A 528 -0.44 40.06 -19.84
CA PRO A 528 -1.88 40.17 -20.13
C PRO A 528 -2.29 39.82 -21.58
N ASN A 529 -1.38 40.00 -22.55
CA ASN A 529 -1.62 39.71 -23.96
C ASN A 529 -0.87 38.45 -24.45
N GLU A 530 -0.26 37.71 -23.54
CA GLU A 530 0.52 36.52 -23.85
C GLU A 530 -0.40 35.29 -23.88
N ASP A 531 -0.56 34.69 -25.05
CA ASP A 531 -1.27 33.43 -25.17
C ASP A 531 -0.34 32.26 -24.80
N PHE A 532 -0.36 31.91 -23.52
CA PHE A 532 0.49 30.88 -22.93
C PHE A 532 0.26 29.49 -23.53
N LEU A 533 -0.98 29.17 -23.92
CA LEU A 533 -1.37 27.87 -24.47
C LEU A 533 -1.37 27.88 -25.99
N TYR A 534 -1.65 29.01 -26.63
CA TYR A 534 -1.76 29.16 -28.09
C TYR A 534 -2.63 28.05 -28.70
N GLU A 535 -3.89 27.94 -28.24
CA GLU A 535 -4.78 26.78 -28.49
C GLU A 535 -4.97 26.44 -29.98
N SER A 536 -4.80 27.42 -30.88
CA SER A 536 -4.87 27.22 -32.34
C SER A 536 -3.65 26.52 -32.95
N ASP A 537 -2.47 26.60 -32.30
CA ASP A 537 -1.22 25.97 -32.71
C ASP A 537 -0.28 25.84 -31.50
N MET A 538 -0.52 24.81 -30.68
CA MET A 538 0.23 24.54 -29.45
C MET A 538 1.76 24.49 -29.68
N SER A 539 2.24 24.18 -30.88
CA SER A 539 3.68 24.13 -31.18
C SER A 539 4.37 25.50 -31.07
N LYS A 540 3.60 26.59 -31.17
CA LYS A 540 4.05 27.98 -31.01
C LYS A 540 3.82 28.53 -29.60
N SER A 541 3.27 27.72 -28.69
CA SER A 541 2.96 28.17 -27.35
C SER A 541 4.19 28.21 -26.44
N GLU A 542 4.17 29.14 -25.48
CA GLU A 542 5.17 29.21 -24.42
C GLU A 542 5.15 27.94 -23.56
N LEU A 543 3.96 27.33 -23.36
CA LEU A 543 3.84 26.02 -22.73
C LEU A 543 4.66 24.96 -23.48
N SER A 544 4.58 24.88 -24.80
CA SER A 544 5.34 23.90 -25.60
C SER A 544 6.84 24.14 -25.51
N GLU A 545 7.28 25.41 -25.50
CA GLU A 545 8.70 25.74 -25.28
C GLU A 545 9.18 25.23 -23.91
N LEU A 546 8.40 25.48 -22.85
CA LEU A 546 8.71 25.05 -21.48
C LEU A 546 8.72 23.53 -21.34
N LEU A 547 7.71 22.84 -21.90
CA LEU A 547 7.65 21.38 -21.91
C LEU A 547 8.85 20.79 -22.65
N SER A 548 9.22 21.36 -23.80
CA SER A 548 10.38 20.91 -24.57
C SER A 548 11.70 21.17 -23.84
N ALA A 549 11.84 22.31 -23.15
CA ALA A 549 13.03 22.62 -22.35
C ALA A 549 13.18 21.68 -21.14
N VAL A 550 12.08 21.34 -20.46
CA VAL A 550 12.08 20.35 -19.37
C VAL A 550 12.39 18.96 -19.92
N HIS A 551 11.82 18.59 -21.07
CA HIS A 551 12.13 17.35 -21.75
C HIS A 551 13.62 17.26 -22.07
N HIS A 552 14.26 18.31 -22.58
CA HIS A 552 15.68 18.28 -22.93
C HIS A 552 16.65 18.28 -21.73
N HIS A 553 16.30 18.95 -20.63
CA HIS A 553 17.25 19.24 -19.55
C HIS A 553 16.97 18.55 -18.20
N GLU A 554 15.89 17.77 -18.09
CA GLU A 554 15.34 17.17 -16.85
C GLU A 554 14.87 18.19 -15.80
N HIS A 555 15.57 19.32 -15.66
CA HIS A 555 15.21 20.49 -14.89
C HIS A 555 15.55 21.74 -15.69
N LEU A 556 14.77 22.81 -15.53
CA LEU A 556 15.09 24.08 -16.18
C LEU A 556 16.43 24.64 -15.63
N PRO A 557 17.44 24.88 -16.49
CA PRO A 557 18.71 25.45 -16.08
C PRO A 557 18.52 26.82 -15.41
N LYS A 558 19.38 27.14 -14.43
CA LYS A 558 19.31 28.44 -13.74
C LYS A 558 19.41 29.61 -14.73
N GLU A 559 20.29 29.50 -15.72
CA GLU A 559 20.47 30.48 -16.79
C GLU A 559 19.19 30.66 -17.63
N TYR A 560 18.44 29.59 -17.88
CA TYR A 560 17.16 29.66 -18.59
C TYR A 560 16.13 30.46 -17.78
N ILE A 561 16.03 30.18 -16.48
CA ILE A 561 15.12 30.89 -15.57
C ILE A 561 15.52 32.37 -15.46
N GLU A 562 16.81 32.67 -15.30
CA GLU A 562 17.34 34.03 -15.24
C GLU A 562 17.06 34.80 -16.54
N LYS A 563 17.21 34.15 -17.70
CA LYS A 563 16.89 34.73 -19.00
C LYS A 563 15.39 35.08 -19.13
N LYS A 564 14.50 34.15 -18.76
CA LYS A 564 13.04 34.40 -18.79
C LYS A 564 12.62 35.46 -17.76
N ASN A 565 13.39 35.66 -16.69
CA ASN A 565 13.12 36.63 -15.63
C ASN A 565 13.88 37.96 -15.74
N LYS A 566 14.61 38.20 -16.85
CA LYS A 566 15.53 39.35 -16.97
C LYS A 566 14.88 40.71 -16.74
N GLU A 567 13.65 40.88 -17.23
CA GLU A 567 12.92 42.15 -17.15
C GLU A 567 11.84 42.14 -16.05
N LYS A 568 11.19 40.99 -15.86
CA LYS A 568 10.10 40.78 -14.91
C LYS A 568 10.09 39.32 -14.47
N THR A 569 9.78 39.07 -13.20
CA THR A 569 9.64 37.70 -12.69
C THR A 569 8.42 37.03 -13.33
N LYS A 570 8.67 36.10 -14.26
CA LYS A 570 7.65 35.34 -15.00
C LYS A 570 7.67 33.86 -14.69
N LEU A 571 8.83 33.29 -14.39
CA LEU A 571 9.03 31.86 -14.24
C LEU A 571 9.69 31.55 -12.89
N THR A 572 9.16 30.58 -12.16
CA THR A 572 9.76 30.08 -10.91
C THR A 572 9.70 28.56 -10.86
N THR A 573 10.53 27.98 -9.99
CA THR A 573 10.42 26.57 -9.60
C THR A 573 9.92 26.46 -8.16
N PHE A 574 9.24 25.35 -7.84
CA PHE A 574 8.83 24.99 -6.49
C PHE A 574 9.21 23.55 -6.16
N ASN A 575 9.44 23.29 -4.87
CA ASN A 575 9.80 21.98 -4.35
C ASN A 575 8.59 21.32 -3.68
N HIS A 576 8.54 19.99 -3.78
CA HIS A 576 7.50 19.14 -3.19
C HIS A 576 7.79 18.84 -1.72
N SER A 577 7.76 19.87 -0.88
CA SER A 577 7.92 19.67 0.57
C SER A 577 6.69 18.96 1.14
N GLU A 578 6.95 17.88 1.88
CA GLU A 578 5.94 17.06 2.58
C GLU A 578 5.57 17.59 3.98
N ALA A 579 5.98 18.81 4.34
CA ALA A 579 5.55 19.43 5.59
C ALA A 579 4.07 19.84 5.51
N GLU A 580 3.29 19.59 6.56
CA GLU A 580 1.86 19.95 6.64
C GLU A 580 1.61 21.45 6.44
N SER A 581 2.58 22.29 6.82
CA SER A 581 2.52 23.75 6.62
C SER A 581 2.91 24.21 5.22
N SER A 582 3.21 23.30 4.29
CA SER A 582 3.71 23.62 2.94
C SER A 582 2.60 23.53 1.90
N ASN A 583 2.30 24.66 1.25
CA ASN A 583 1.44 24.72 0.08
C ASN A 583 2.28 25.05 -1.17
N TRP A 584 2.37 24.09 -2.10
CA TRP A 584 3.21 24.19 -3.30
C TRP A 584 2.73 25.27 -4.27
N ALA A 585 1.41 25.36 -4.49
CA ALA A 585 0.81 26.39 -5.34
C ALA A 585 1.06 27.79 -4.78
N TYR A 586 0.87 27.98 -3.47
CA TYR A 586 1.16 29.23 -2.78
C TYR A 586 2.63 29.63 -2.95
N ASN A 587 3.55 28.69 -2.70
CA ASN A 587 5.00 28.94 -2.79
C ASN A 587 5.44 29.33 -4.21
N ALA A 588 4.74 28.85 -5.24
CA ALA A 588 4.96 29.24 -6.62
C ALA A 588 4.40 30.64 -6.89
N VAL A 589 3.11 30.85 -6.61
CA VAL A 589 2.39 32.09 -6.95
C VAL A 589 2.95 33.28 -6.19
N GLN A 590 3.25 33.15 -4.90
CA GLN A 590 3.82 34.22 -4.07
C GLN A 590 5.17 34.74 -4.59
N LYS A 591 5.93 33.93 -5.34
CA LYS A 591 7.18 34.37 -5.99
C LYS A 591 6.95 35.11 -7.31
N LEU A 592 5.79 34.93 -7.93
CA LEU A 592 5.44 35.49 -9.24
C LEU A 592 4.60 36.78 -9.14
N THR A 593 4.09 37.11 -7.96
CA THR A 593 3.33 38.34 -7.73
C THR A 593 3.93 39.17 -6.61
N SER A 594 3.87 40.49 -6.77
CA SER A 594 4.18 41.45 -5.71
C SER A 594 3.00 41.65 -4.76
N ARG A 595 1.80 41.17 -5.13
CA ARG A 595 0.61 41.27 -4.30
C ARG A 595 0.68 40.22 -3.19
N ALA A 596 0.39 40.62 -1.96
CA ALA A 596 0.27 39.67 -0.87
C ALA A 596 -0.91 38.73 -1.15
N ILE A 597 -0.66 37.42 -1.19
CA ILE A 597 -1.70 36.40 -1.26
C ILE A 597 -1.84 35.73 0.11
N THR A 598 -3.05 35.32 0.44
CA THR A 598 -3.35 34.61 1.68
C THR A 598 -2.88 33.16 1.55
N LYS A 599 -2.11 32.70 2.53
CA LYS A 599 -1.67 31.31 2.61
C LYS A 599 -2.76 30.44 3.24
N PRO A 600 -3.21 29.35 2.60
CA PRO A 600 -4.13 28.41 3.23
C PRO A 600 -3.53 27.79 4.49
N THR A 601 -4.30 27.69 5.57
CA THR A 601 -3.81 27.20 6.87
C THR A 601 -4.10 25.72 7.15
N TYR A 602 -4.88 25.03 6.30
CA TYR A 602 -5.24 23.62 6.47
C TYR A 602 -5.41 22.89 5.11
N PHE A 603 -5.17 21.57 5.09
CA PHE A 603 -5.50 20.62 4.03
C PHE A 603 -6.20 19.39 4.58
#